data_AF-A0A359KNC4-F1
#
_entry.id   AF-A0A359KNC4-F1
#
_cell.length_a   1.000
_cell.length_b   1.000
_cell.length_c   1.000
_cell.angle_alpha   90.00
_cell.angle_beta   90.00
_cell.angle_gamma   90.00
#
_symmetry.space_group_name_H-M   'P 1'
#
loop_
_entity.id
_entity.type
_entity.pdbx_description
1 polymer ?
#
loop_
_entity_poly.entity_id
_entity_poly.type
_entity_poly.pdbx_seq_one_letter_code
_entity_poly.pdbx_strand_id
1 'polypeptide(L)' 'MARYTGPVCRICRREGMKLYLKGERCLGPKCPITQRNPQRNFPPGMHGQKRTRRPSE' A
#
# COMPACT_ATOMS: atom_id res chain seq x y z
N MET A 1 -10.03 3.11 -23.54
CA MET A 1 -9.84 3.52 -22.12
C MET A 1 -8.70 2.71 -21.53
N ALA A 2 -7.68 3.37 -20.97
CA ALA A 2 -6.54 2.68 -20.36
C ALA A 2 -6.83 2.34 -18.89
N ARG A 3 -6.85 1.05 -18.55
CA ARG A 3 -6.97 0.57 -17.16
C ARG A 3 -5.58 0.36 -16.57
N TYR A 4 -5.43 0.61 -15.27
CA TYR A 4 -4.18 0.33 -14.56
C TYR A 4 -3.98 -1.18 -14.39
N THR A 5 -3.00 -1.76 -15.09
CA THR A 5 -2.64 -3.20 -15.02
C THR A 5 -1.44 -3.47 -14.12
N GLY A 6 -0.89 -2.43 -13.48
CA GLY A 6 0.27 -2.54 -12.61
C GLY A 6 -0.02 -3.18 -11.24
N PRO A 7 0.98 -3.18 -10.35
CA PRO A 7 0.86 -3.79 -9.03
C PRO A 7 -0.12 -3.03 -8.13
N VAL A 8 -1.37 -3.51 -8.03
CA VAL A 8 -2.45 -2.89 -7.22
C VAL A 8 -2.14 -2.75 -5.73
N CYS A 9 -1.38 -3.67 -5.11
CA CYS A 9 -0.99 -3.53 -3.70
C CYS A 9 -0.05 -2.34 -3.45
N ARG A 10 0.60 -1.80 -4.50
CA ARG A 10 1.40 -0.58 -4.43
C ARG A 10 0.51 0.63 -4.11
N ILE A 11 -0.70 0.66 -4.65
CA ILE A 11 -1.67 1.74 -4.46
C ILE A 11 -2.13 1.75 -3.01
N CYS A 12 -2.60 0.61 -2.48
CA CYS A 12 -3.03 0.53 -1.08
C CYS A 12 -1.94 1.02 -0.10
N ARG A 13 -0.67 0.64 -0.33
CA ARG A 13 0.45 1.08 0.51
C ARG A 13 0.76 2.57 0.40
N ARG A 14 0.49 3.18 -0.74
CA ARG A 14 0.69 4.63 -0.92
C ARG A 14 -0.43 5.44 -0.29
N GLU A 15 -1.66 4.94 -0.40
CA GLU A 15 -2.84 5.55 0.24
C GLU A 15 -2.91 5.30 1.75
N GLY A 16 -2.09 4.39 2.29
CA GLY A 16 -2.07 4.05 3.72
C GLY A 16 -3.34 3.33 4.21
N MET A 17 -4.22 2.91 3.30
CA MET A 17 -5.50 2.27 3.62
C MET A 17 -5.78 1.03 2.76
N LYS A 18 -6.67 0.16 3.23
CA LYS A 18 -7.10 -1.02 2.48
C LYS A 18 -8.12 -0.62 1.41
N LEU A 19 -7.71 -0.73 0.14
CA LEU A 19 -8.59 -0.49 -1.02
C LEU A 19 -9.27 -1.76 -1.56
N TYR A 20 -8.97 -2.94 -0.98
CA TYR A 20 -9.57 -4.23 -1.36
C TYR A 20 -9.51 -4.62 -2.85
N LEU A 21 -8.57 -4.08 -3.61
CA LEU A 21 -8.40 -4.31 -5.06
C LEU A 21 -8.02 -5.76 -5.46
N LYS A 22 -7.73 -6.65 -4.50
CA LYS A 22 -7.43 -8.07 -4.73
C LYS A 22 -8.45 -9.02 -4.08
N GLY A 23 -9.60 -8.53 -3.62
CA GLY A 23 -10.64 -9.37 -3.00
C GLY A 23 -10.14 -10.14 -1.78
N GLU A 24 -10.31 -11.47 -1.79
CA GLU A 24 -10.02 -12.38 -0.66
C GLU A 24 -8.59 -12.24 -0.10
N ARG A 25 -7.60 -11.98 -0.96
CA ARG A 25 -6.21 -11.79 -0.53
C ARG A 25 -6.03 -10.58 0.39
N CYS A 26 -6.88 -9.56 0.27
CA CYS A 26 -6.84 -8.38 1.12
C CYS A 26 -7.41 -8.60 2.53
N LEU A 27 -8.21 -9.65 2.71
CA LEU A 27 -8.76 -10.08 4.00
C LEU A 27 -7.77 -10.97 4.76
N GLY A 28 -6.93 -11.70 4.04
CA GLY A 28 -5.95 -12.60 4.63
C GLY A 28 -4.71 -11.91 5.26
N PRO A 29 -3.88 -12.69 5.97
CA PRO A 29 -2.69 -12.20 6.67
C PRO A 29 -1.55 -11.77 5.72
N LYS A 30 -1.66 -12.12 4.43
CA LYS A 30 -0.69 -11.77 3.39
C LYS A 30 -0.90 -10.35 2.83
N CYS A 31 -1.90 -9.61 3.31
CA CYS A 31 -2.16 -8.24 2.87
C CYS A 31 -1.08 -7.29 3.41
N PRO A 32 -0.35 -6.53 2.56
CA PRO A 32 0.80 -5.72 2.99
C PRO A 32 0.51 -4.65 4.05
N ILE A 33 -0.76 -4.22 4.15
CA ILE A 33 -1.23 -3.21 5.12
C ILE A 33 -1.37 -3.81 6.52
N THR A 34 -1.97 -5.00 6.63
CA THR A 34 -2.17 -5.69 7.92
C THR A 34 -1.06 -6.67 8.27
N GLN A 35 -0.16 -6.94 7.33
CA GLN A 35 0.94 -7.85 7.57
C GLN A 35 1.86 -7.24 8.63
N ARG A 36 2.17 -8.04 9.66
CA ARG A 36 2.99 -7.64 10.81
C ARG A 36 4.43 -7.27 10.46
N ASN A 37 4.87 -7.52 9.23
CA ASN A 37 6.20 -7.14 8.77
C ASN A 37 6.23 -5.61 8.56
N PRO A 38 6.96 -4.86 9.41
CA PRO A 38 6.95 -3.40 9.40
C PRO A 38 7.42 -2.84 8.05
N GLN A 39 8.25 -3.56 7.30
CA GLN A 39 8.84 -3.08 6.05
C GLN A 39 7.82 -2.84 4.93
N ARG A 40 6.61 -3.42 5.03
CA ARG A 40 5.60 -3.39 3.96
C ARG A 40 4.40 -2.47 4.22
N ASN A 41 4.26 -1.94 5.43
CA ASN A 41 3.21 -0.98 5.76
C ASN A 41 3.58 0.47 5.41
N PHE A 42 4.78 0.69 4.87
CA PHE A 42 5.22 2.00 4.41
C PHE A 42 4.92 2.21 2.91
N PRO A 43 4.87 3.48 2.45
CA PRO A 43 4.78 3.80 1.04
C PRO A 43 5.84 3.07 0.21
N PRO A 44 5.53 2.70 -1.04
CA PRO A 44 6.48 2.02 -1.91
C PRO A 44 7.67 2.92 -2.29
N GLY A 45 8.88 2.35 -2.33
CA GLY A 45 10.11 3.00 -2.82
C GLY A 45 11.19 3.19 -1.75
N MET A 46 12.37 3.66 -2.17
CA MET A 46 13.55 3.82 -1.29
C MET A 46 13.31 4.79 -0.12
N HIS A 47 12.37 5.72 -0.27
CA HIS A 47 12.05 6.71 0.76
C HIS A 47 10.82 6.37 1.59
N GLY A 48 10.22 5.20 1.38
CA GLY A 48 9.00 4.80 2.08
C GLY A 48 9.13 4.77 3.60
N GLN A 49 10.28 4.31 4.10
CA GLN A 49 10.55 4.21 5.54
C GLN A 49 10.98 5.53 6.17
N LYS A 50 11.26 6.56 5.38
CA LYS A 50 11.64 7.87 5.90
C LYS A 50 10.42 8.53 6.55
N ARG A 51 10.65 9.37 7.55
CA ARG A 51 9.62 10.14 8.21
C ARG A 51 8.85 11.00 7.19
N THR A 52 7.53 10.89 7.19
CA THR A 52 6.65 11.65 6.30
C THR A 52 6.69 13.14 6.68
N ARG A 53 6.77 14.02 5.69
CA ARG A 53 6.60 15.46 5.87
C ARG A 53 5.11 15.80 5.99
N ARG A 54 4.79 16.95 6.58
CA ARG A 54 3.41 17.46 6.60
C ARG A 54 2.92 17.63 5.15
N PRO A 55 1.75 17.08 4.80
CA PRO A 55 1.16 17.32 3.49
C PRO A 55 0.81 18.80 3.34
N SER A 56 0.92 19.30 2.11
CA SER A 56 0.39 20.60 1.71
C SER A 56 -1.13 20.50 1.56
N GLU A 57 -1.83 21.59 1.88
CA GLU A 57 -3.26 21.76 1.56
C GLU A 57 -3.51 21.87 0.06
#